data_AF-A0A941WPN5-F1
#
_entry.id   AF-A0A941WPN5-F1
#
_cell.length_a   1.000
_cell.length_b   1.000
_cell.length_c   1.000
_cell.angle_alpha   90.00
_cell.angle_beta   90.00
_cell.angle_gamma   90.00
#
_symmetry.space_group_name_H-M   'P 1'
#
loop_
_entity.id
_entity.type
_entity.pdbx_description
1 polymer ?
#
loop_
_entity_poly.entity_id
_entity_poly.type
_entity_poly.pdbx_seq_one_letter_code
_entity_poly.pdbx_strand_id
1 'polypeptide(L)'
;MIENLRLSLSDLLGADYTRAVCEARALLTGENPEALRALADEKIDWYPEAFARRQEELMERVGCRVTDGFAGDEAGAPTDSYRAAQHSGAAPLSALGAFRVGEDGRLYFTGKSEHYQIPLGHSFPGYVLIDRARALGVPNATHNNTRGFITRTLERRLIAAANGLRPDDPALEGVIASREPGVLSRVINLETGSLAVEAALKMMLARFYSLDCSPAPYAGLIPVFLVMADQAGGLAGNYHGTTVVAQTLRGLWPEFTRKMDDAGIYRVVSVPINDAAGFRQAIETWNTPPYKTAGFCHE
;
A
#
# COMPACT_ATOMS: atom_id res chain seq x y z
N MET A 1 -11.00 19.93 -15.00
CA MET A 1 -11.29 20.48 -13.66
C MET A 1 -11.52 19.28 -12.75
N ILE A 2 -10.81 19.17 -11.62
CA ILE A 2 -11.04 18.09 -10.65
C ILE A 2 -12.43 18.32 -10.05
N GLU A 3 -13.26 17.28 -9.98
CA GLU A 3 -14.54 17.35 -9.28
C GLU A 3 -14.27 17.45 -7.77
N ASN A 4 -14.71 18.54 -7.14
CA ASN A 4 -14.56 18.72 -5.71
C ASN A 4 -15.71 18.00 -4.98
N LEU A 5 -15.42 16.81 -4.47
CA LEU A 5 -16.36 16.05 -3.66
C LEU A 5 -16.62 16.74 -2.32
N ARG A 6 -17.89 16.80 -1.92
CA ARG A 6 -18.32 17.35 -0.63
C ARG A 6 -19.04 16.30 0.19
N LEU A 7 -18.33 15.67 1.11
CA LEU A 7 -18.79 14.47 1.84
C LEU A 7 -18.57 14.60 3.36
N SER A 8 -19.43 13.94 4.13
CA SER A 8 -19.28 13.72 5.57
C SER A 8 -18.87 12.28 5.91
N LEU A 9 -18.65 11.99 7.21
CA LEU A 9 -18.44 10.60 7.64
C LEU A 9 -19.69 9.75 7.39
N SER A 10 -20.87 10.33 7.62
CA SER A 10 -22.14 9.64 7.37
C SER A 10 -22.38 9.34 5.89
N ASP A 11 -21.95 10.22 4.97
CA ASP A 11 -21.99 9.91 3.53
C ASP A 11 -21.08 8.72 3.18
N LEU A 12 -19.90 8.61 3.81
CA LEU A 12 -18.92 7.57 3.51
C LEU A 12 -19.25 6.21 4.15
N LEU A 13 -19.79 6.22 5.37
CA LEU A 13 -19.94 5.03 6.22
C LEU A 13 -21.40 4.63 6.48
N GLY A 14 -22.35 5.49 6.11
CA GLY A 14 -23.78 5.30 6.35
C GLY A 14 -24.23 5.83 7.72
N ALA A 15 -25.41 6.46 7.73
CA ALA A 15 -25.98 7.12 8.90
C ALA A 15 -26.23 6.17 10.08
N ASP A 16 -26.61 4.91 9.81
CA ASP A 16 -26.85 3.94 10.88
C ASP A 16 -25.56 3.59 11.64
N TYR A 17 -24.44 3.43 10.92
CA TYR A 17 -23.15 3.16 11.54
C TYR A 17 -22.66 4.37 12.33
N THR A 18 -22.69 5.57 11.75
CA THR A 18 -22.22 6.78 12.44
C THR A 18 -23.07 7.12 13.66
N ARG A 19 -24.38 6.88 13.62
CA ARG A 19 -25.25 6.99 14.81
C ARG A 19 -24.80 6.06 15.93
N ALA A 20 -24.53 4.78 15.63
CA ALA A 20 -24.07 3.82 16.63
C ALA A 20 -22.70 4.20 17.22
N VAL A 21 -21.79 4.73 16.41
CA VAL A 21 -20.51 5.27 16.88
C VAL A 21 -20.73 6.45 17.84
N CYS A 22 -21.60 7.40 17.49
CA CYS A 22 -21.90 8.55 18.34
C CYS A 22 -22.53 8.13 19.68
N GLU A 23 -23.45 7.17 19.67
CA GLU A 23 -24.08 6.64 20.88
C GLU A 23 -23.05 5.93 21.78
N ALA A 24 -22.17 5.11 21.20
CA ALA A 24 -21.09 4.46 21.94
C ALA A 24 -20.13 5.48 22.55
N ARG A 25 -19.75 6.52 21.80
CA ARG A 25 -18.89 7.61 22.28
C ARG A 25 -19.53 8.39 23.42
N ALA A 26 -20.80 8.76 23.27
CA ALA A 26 -21.56 9.46 24.31
C ALA A 26 -21.62 8.63 25.60
N LEU A 27 -21.86 7.32 25.50
CA LEU A 27 -21.83 6.42 26.65
C LEU A 27 -20.46 6.42 27.35
N LEU A 28 -19.37 6.33 26.57
CA LEU A 28 -18.01 6.22 27.11
C LEU A 28 -17.48 7.52 27.73
N THR A 29 -18.02 8.68 27.33
CA THR A 29 -17.43 9.98 27.68
C THR A 29 -18.37 10.96 28.35
N GLY A 30 -19.68 10.71 28.30
CA GLY A 30 -20.71 11.65 28.74
C GLY A 30 -20.92 12.84 27.79
N GLU A 31 -20.30 12.85 26.61
CA GLU A 31 -20.49 13.89 25.60
C GLU A 31 -21.92 13.90 25.03
N ASN A 32 -22.39 15.06 24.56
CA ASN A 32 -23.74 15.21 24.01
C ASN A 32 -23.88 14.43 22.67
N PRO A 33 -24.78 13.43 22.57
CA PRO A 33 -25.00 12.67 21.34
C PRO A 33 -25.37 13.51 20.11
N GLU A 34 -26.07 14.63 20.29
CA GLU A 34 -26.46 15.51 19.17
C GLU A 34 -25.26 16.26 18.59
N ALA A 35 -24.34 16.72 19.45
CA ALA A 35 -23.10 17.36 19.01
C ALA A 35 -22.19 16.37 18.26
N LEU A 36 -22.11 15.13 18.75
CA LEU A 36 -21.36 14.06 18.08
C LEU A 36 -21.97 13.73 16.71
N ARG A 37 -23.31 13.65 16.60
CA ARG A 37 -24.00 13.43 15.32
C ARG A 37 -23.77 14.58 14.34
N ALA A 38 -23.85 15.82 14.80
CA ALA A 38 -23.55 16.99 13.98
C ALA A 38 -22.11 16.93 13.41
N LEU A 39 -21.13 16.51 14.23
CA LEU A 39 -19.75 16.32 13.78
C LEU A 39 -19.62 15.22 12.72
N ALA A 40 -20.38 14.12 12.84
CA ALA A 40 -20.38 13.04 11.87
C ALA A 40 -21.04 13.43 10.52
N ASP A 41 -22.06 14.28 10.57
CA ASP A 41 -22.87 14.69 9.42
C ASP A 41 -22.32 15.92 8.68
N GLU A 42 -21.42 16.67 9.31
CA GLU A 42 -20.81 17.85 8.71
C GLU A 42 -20.04 17.47 7.43
N LYS A 43 -20.43 18.05 6.29
CA LYS A 43 -19.76 17.81 5.01
C LYS A 43 -18.58 18.73 4.80
N ILE A 44 -17.46 18.19 4.32
CA ILE A 44 -16.27 18.96 3.95
C ILE A 44 -15.97 18.84 2.47
N ASP A 45 -15.41 19.91 1.91
CA ASP A 45 -14.85 19.91 0.57
C ASP A 45 -13.49 19.18 0.57
N TRP A 46 -13.32 18.26 -0.36
CA TRP A 46 -12.08 17.49 -0.48
C TRP A 46 -10.97 18.28 -1.17
N TYR A 47 -11.34 19.19 -2.08
CA TYR A 47 -10.42 20.03 -2.82
C TYR A 47 -10.98 21.46 -2.98
N PRO A 48 -11.08 22.23 -1.86
CA PRO A 48 -11.63 23.58 -1.89
C PRO A 48 -10.80 24.53 -2.75
N GLU A 49 -11.44 25.52 -3.37
CA GLU A 49 -10.79 26.47 -4.28
C GLU A 49 -9.61 27.21 -3.64
N ALA A 50 -9.73 27.57 -2.36
CA ALA A 50 -8.64 28.20 -1.62
C ALA A 50 -7.39 27.31 -1.52
N PHE A 51 -7.57 25.99 -1.39
CA PHE A 51 -6.46 25.04 -1.39
C PHE A 51 -5.83 24.95 -2.78
N ALA A 52 -6.64 24.86 -3.83
CA ALA A 52 -6.18 24.81 -5.22
C ALA A 52 -5.36 26.06 -5.59
N ARG A 53 -5.90 27.26 -5.33
CA ARG A 53 -5.20 28.52 -5.54
C ARG A 53 -3.89 28.58 -4.76
N ARG A 54 -3.88 28.06 -3.53
CA ARG A 54 -2.65 28.00 -2.74
C ARG A 54 -1.59 27.09 -3.38
N GLN A 55 -1.98 25.99 -4.02
CA GLN A 55 -1.01 25.15 -4.75
C GLN A 55 -0.36 25.90 -5.92
N GLU A 56 -1.14 26.70 -6.65
CA GLU A 56 -0.64 27.53 -7.76
C GLU A 56 0.33 28.61 -7.26
N GLU A 57 -0.03 29.34 -6.22
CA GLU A 57 0.85 30.33 -5.58
C GLU A 57 2.17 29.73 -5.07
N LEU A 58 2.13 28.50 -4.55
CA LEU A 58 3.32 27.79 -4.06
C LEU A 58 4.21 27.34 -5.22
N MET A 59 3.62 26.96 -6.36
CA MET A 59 4.38 26.56 -7.54
C MET A 59 5.32 27.68 -8.01
N GLU A 60 4.86 28.93 -8.00
CA GLU A 60 5.65 30.10 -8.39
C GLU A 60 6.85 30.36 -7.47
N ARG A 61 6.88 29.74 -6.29
CA ARG A 61 7.90 29.96 -5.25
C ARG A 61 8.83 28.76 -5.04
N VAL A 62 8.72 27.72 -5.86
CA VAL A 62 9.60 26.54 -5.75
C VAL A 62 11.07 26.95 -5.90
N GLY A 63 11.91 26.46 -4.98
CA GLY A 63 13.33 26.80 -4.89
C GLY A 63 13.64 28.08 -4.13
N CYS A 64 12.66 28.96 -3.90
CA CYS A 64 12.84 30.17 -3.09
C CYS A 64 12.97 29.82 -1.61
N ARG A 65 13.74 30.64 -0.87
CA ARG A 65 13.67 30.66 0.59
C ARG A 65 12.37 31.34 1.00
N VAL A 66 11.53 30.64 1.76
CA VAL A 66 10.18 31.09 2.14
C VAL A 66 10.03 31.28 3.65
N THR A 67 10.96 30.75 4.46
CA THR A 67 11.10 31.00 5.90
C THR A 67 12.58 31.10 6.27
N ASP A 68 12.87 31.45 7.54
CA ASP A 68 14.25 31.48 8.04
C ASP A 68 14.89 30.09 8.16
N GLY A 69 14.10 29.01 8.07
CA GLY A 69 14.57 27.64 8.26
C GLY A 69 14.77 27.27 9.74
N PHE A 70 15.38 26.12 9.98
CA PHE A 70 15.73 25.58 11.28
C PHE A 70 17.22 25.24 11.30
N ALA A 71 17.95 25.84 12.23
CA ALA A 71 19.37 25.55 12.44
C ALA A 71 19.50 24.60 13.65
N GLY A 72 19.70 23.32 13.37
CA GLY A 72 19.98 22.28 14.37
C GLY A 72 21.20 21.45 13.96
N ASP A 73 21.92 20.92 14.94
CA ASP A 73 23.10 20.05 14.76
C ASP A 73 22.83 18.58 15.14
N GLU A 74 21.59 18.25 15.53
CA GLU A 74 21.17 16.89 15.84
C GLU A 74 21.19 16.01 14.57
N ALA A 75 22.20 15.15 14.47
CA ALA A 75 22.39 14.25 13.32
C ALA A 75 21.69 12.89 13.50
N GLY A 76 21.07 12.64 14.66
CA GLY A 76 20.47 11.37 15.02
C GLY A 76 21.47 10.20 15.07
N ALA A 77 20.92 8.98 15.11
CA ALA A 77 21.69 7.74 15.17
C ALA A 77 21.51 6.82 13.94
N PRO A 78 21.60 7.31 12.68
CA PRO A 78 21.54 6.44 11.51
C PRO A 78 22.80 5.58 11.39
N THR A 79 22.68 4.48 10.63
CA THR A 79 23.86 3.76 10.11
C THR A 79 24.66 4.67 9.19
N ASP A 80 25.93 4.33 8.96
CA ASP A 80 26.83 5.16 8.15
C ASP A 80 26.32 5.39 6.73
N SER A 81 25.64 4.40 6.13
CA SER A 81 25.05 4.54 4.80
C SER A 81 23.91 5.56 4.76
N TYR A 82 23.04 5.56 5.78
CA TYR A 82 21.97 6.56 5.89
C TYR A 82 22.52 7.94 6.23
N ARG A 83 23.56 8.01 7.07
CA ARG A 83 24.28 9.26 7.36
C ARG A 83 24.87 9.87 6.09
N ALA A 84 25.49 9.06 5.25
CA ALA A 84 26.09 9.51 3.99
C ALA A 84 25.05 9.95 2.94
N ALA A 85 23.84 9.38 2.98
CA ALA A 85 22.75 9.71 2.06
C ALA A 85 21.86 10.88 2.54
N GLN A 86 22.07 11.39 3.76
CA GLN A 86 21.21 12.40 4.37
C GLN A 86 21.36 13.78 3.69
N HIS A 87 20.22 14.43 3.45
CA HIS A 87 20.14 15.80 2.94
C HIS A 87 19.34 16.68 3.91
N SER A 88 19.94 17.09 5.04
CA SER A 88 19.23 17.80 6.11
C SER A 88 18.55 19.08 5.66
N GLY A 89 19.19 19.89 4.80
CA GLY A 89 18.57 21.12 4.30
C GLY A 89 17.20 20.90 3.62
N ALA A 90 17.03 19.79 2.91
CA ALA A 90 15.78 19.43 2.25
C ALA A 90 14.84 18.57 3.13
N ALA A 91 15.22 18.27 4.37
CA ALA A 91 14.39 17.53 5.32
C ALA A 91 13.17 18.38 5.70
N PRO A 92 11.96 17.80 5.75
CA PRO A 92 10.73 18.58 5.86
C PRO A 92 10.51 19.18 7.25
N LEU A 93 10.29 20.50 7.31
CA LEU A 93 9.71 21.19 8.47
C LEU A 93 8.18 21.13 8.45
N SER A 94 7.59 21.30 7.28
CA SER A 94 6.14 21.31 7.07
C SER A 94 5.82 21.02 5.61
N ALA A 95 4.61 20.54 5.33
CA ALA A 95 4.19 20.19 3.98
C ALA A 95 2.69 20.43 3.75
N LEU A 96 2.35 20.76 2.50
CA LEU A 96 0.98 21.03 2.05
C LEU A 96 0.86 20.71 0.55
N GLY A 97 -0.10 19.85 0.21
CA GLY A 97 -0.34 19.37 -1.15
C GLY A 97 0.93 18.81 -1.77
N ALA A 98 1.35 19.36 -2.90
CA ALA A 98 2.53 18.88 -3.64
C ALA A 98 3.85 19.55 -3.21
N PHE A 99 3.88 20.17 -2.03
CA PHE A 99 5.01 20.97 -1.58
C PHE A 99 5.42 20.67 -0.14
N ARG A 100 6.72 20.88 0.13
CA ARG A 100 7.28 20.86 1.48
C ARG A 100 8.27 22.00 1.68
N VAL A 101 8.39 22.50 2.90
CA VAL A 101 9.42 23.45 3.31
C VAL A 101 10.53 22.68 4.01
N GLY A 102 11.77 22.84 3.55
CA GLY A 102 12.94 22.18 4.14
C GLY A 102 13.46 22.87 5.40
N GLU A 103 14.35 22.21 6.14
CA GLU A 103 15.10 22.82 7.26
C GLU A 103 15.91 24.03 6.81
N ASP A 104 16.32 24.12 5.55
CA ASP A 104 16.96 25.32 4.99
C ASP A 104 16.00 26.50 4.71
N GLY A 105 14.71 26.30 5.01
CA GLY A 105 13.64 27.27 4.80
C GLY A 105 13.21 27.42 3.34
N ARG A 106 13.68 26.56 2.43
CA ARG A 106 13.28 26.57 1.01
C ARG A 106 12.02 25.76 0.75
N LEU A 107 11.27 26.20 -0.26
CA LEU A 107 10.11 25.46 -0.75
C LEU A 107 10.54 24.45 -1.83
N TYR A 108 10.13 23.20 -1.66
CA TYR A 108 10.40 22.10 -2.58
C TYR A 108 9.11 21.56 -3.17
N PHE A 109 9.15 21.22 -4.45
CA PHE A 109 8.12 20.41 -5.10
C PHE A 109 8.35 18.93 -4.82
N THR A 110 7.34 18.22 -4.31
CA THR A 110 7.42 16.80 -3.96
C THR A 110 7.13 15.92 -5.17
N GLY A 111 7.93 16.04 -6.24
CA GLY A 111 7.68 15.36 -7.52
C GLY A 111 7.76 13.83 -7.50
N LYS A 112 8.32 13.24 -6.43
CA LYS A 112 8.33 11.79 -6.20
C LYS A 112 7.21 11.32 -5.26
N SER A 113 6.36 12.23 -4.79
CA SER A 113 5.27 11.96 -3.85
C SER A 113 5.72 11.11 -2.66
N GLU A 114 6.89 11.41 -2.08
CA GLU A 114 7.50 10.66 -0.97
C GLU A 114 7.55 9.14 -1.24
N HIS A 115 8.16 8.74 -2.36
CA HIS A 115 8.14 7.36 -2.86
C HIS A 115 6.71 6.85 -3.11
N TYR A 116 5.89 7.68 -3.76
CA TYR A 116 4.50 7.40 -4.13
C TYR A 116 3.53 7.19 -2.94
N GLN A 117 3.92 7.56 -1.72
CA GLN A 117 3.13 7.35 -0.49
C GLN A 117 2.06 8.40 -0.26
N ILE A 118 2.12 9.55 -0.93
CA ILE A 118 1.15 10.65 -0.79
C ILE A 118 0.35 10.89 -2.08
N PRO A 119 -0.53 9.95 -2.49
CA PRO A 119 -1.26 10.05 -3.76
C PRO A 119 -2.18 11.27 -3.86
N LEU A 120 -2.59 11.84 -2.72
CA LEU A 120 -3.43 13.04 -2.63
C LEU A 120 -2.66 14.29 -2.14
N GLY A 121 -1.33 14.19 -2.03
CA GLY A 121 -0.48 15.23 -1.46
C GLY A 121 -0.50 15.27 0.08
N HIS A 122 0.37 16.10 0.64
CA HIS A 122 0.44 16.35 2.08
C HIS A 122 -0.78 17.10 2.59
N SER A 123 -1.28 16.74 3.78
CA SER A 123 -2.38 17.45 4.44
C SER A 123 -3.60 17.65 3.53
N PHE A 124 -3.93 16.63 2.73
CA PHE A 124 -5.10 16.63 1.87
C PHE A 124 -6.36 17.01 2.67
N PRO A 125 -7.16 18.01 2.25
CA PRO A 125 -8.28 18.52 3.04
C PRO A 125 -9.29 17.44 3.47
N GLY A 126 -9.51 16.42 2.64
CA GLY A 126 -10.40 15.30 2.97
C GLY A 126 -9.96 14.47 4.20
N TYR A 127 -8.68 14.53 4.60
CA TYR A 127 -8.18 13.82 5.79
C TYR A 127 -8.74 14.35 7.11
N VAL A 128 -9.39 15.51 7.13
CA VAL A 128 -10.18 15.98 8.29
C VAL A 128 -11.24 14.95 8.71
N LEU A 129 -11.78 14.15 7.79
CA LEU A 129 -12.71 13.07 8.14
C LEU A 129 -12.04 11.99 9.02
N ILE A 130 -10.75 11.74 8.87
CA ILE A 130 -10.00 10.83 9.75
C ILE A 130 -9.89 11.42 11.15
N ASP A 131 -9.62 12.73 11.26
CA ASP A 131 -9.57 13.42 12.55
C ASP A 131 -10.93 13.40 13.26
N ARG A 132 -12.02 13.60 12.51
CA ARG A 132 -13.39 13.48 13.03
C ARG A 132 -13.70 12.05 13.47
N ALA A 133 -13.29 11.04 12.72
CA ALA A 133 -13.48 9.65 13.13
C ALA A 133 -12.76 9.38 14.47
N ARG A 134 -11.53 9.90 14.64
CA ARG A 134 -10.81 9.82 15.92
C ARG A 134 -11.54 10.57 17.05
N ALA A 135 -12.04 11.78 16.79
CA ALA A 135 -12.80 12.55 17.76
C ALA A 135 -14.09 11.83 18.20
N LEU A 136 -14.77 11.15 17.28
CA LEU A 136 -15.94 10.30 17.55
C LEU A 136 -15.59 8.97 18.24
N GLY A 137 -14.32 8.71 18.56
CA GLY A 137 -13.90 7.50 19.28
C GLY A 137 -13.79 6.25 18.42
N VAL A 138 -13.68 6.37 17.10
CA VAL A 138 -13.33 5.22 16.24
C VAL A 138 -11.91 4.75 16.62
N PRO A 139 -11.73 3.47 17.00
CA PRO A 139 -10.44 2.98 17.46
C PRO A 139 -9.42 2.92 16.32
N ASN A 140 -8.15 3.16 16.64
CA ASN A 140 -7.02 3.10 15.71
C ASN A 140 -6.52 1.67 15.45
N ALA A 141 -6.78 0.73 16.36
CA ALA A 141 -6.36 -0.67 16.24
C ALA A 141 -7.40 -1.62 16.83
N THR A 142 -7.60 -2.76 16.16
CA THR A 142 -8.33 -3.92 16.69
C THR A 142 -7.61 -5.21 16.31
N HIS A 143 -7.93 -6.30 17.00
CA HIS A 143 -7.39 -7.61 16.64
C HIS A 143 -8.03 -8.10 15.33
N ASN A 144 -7.36 -8.98 14.58
CA ASN A 144 -7.81 -9.41 13.25
C ASN A 144 -9.20 -10.10 13.24
N ASN A 145 -9.55 -10.77 14.34
CA ASN A 145 -10.85 -11.41 14.56
C ASN A 145 -11.94 -10.45 15.07
N THR A 146 -11.60 -9.21 15.41
CA THR A 146 -12.52 -8.13 15.81
C THR A 146 -12.39 -6.93 14.86
N ARG A 147 -12.13 -7.20 13.58
CA ARG A 147 -12.03 -6.15 12.55
C ARG A 147 -13.30 -5.31 12.46
N GLY A 148 -13.13 -3.98 12.51
CA GLY A 148 -14.22 -3.01 12.55
C GLY A 148 -15.03 -2.93 11.25
N PHE A 149 -16.18 -2.26 11.32
CA PHE A 149 -17.04 -2.04 10.14
C PHE A 149 -16.31 -1.29 9.01
N ILE A 150 -15.56 -0.23 9.32
CA ILE A 150 -14.82 0.56 8.32
C ILE A 150 -13.85 -0.33 7.54
N THR A 151 -13.06 -1.17 8.23
CA THR A 151 -12.15 -2.13 7.60
C THR A 151 -12.90 -3.10 6.70
N ARG A 152 -14.00 -3.70 7.16
CA ARG A 152 -14.82 -4.62 6.34
C ARG A 152 -15.46 -3.93 5.13
N THR A 153 -15.84 -2.68 5.26
CA THR A 153 -16.35 -1.86 4.15
C THR A 153 -15.25 -1.56 3.14
N LEU A 154 -14.05 -1.21 3.60
CA LEU A 154 -12.88 -1.02 2.73
C LEU A 154 -12.53 -2.31 1.98
N GLU A 155 -12.53 -3.47 2.66
CA GLU A 155 -12.28 -4.77 2.02
C GLU A 155 -13.21 -4.97 0.83
N ARG A 156 -14.52 -4.76 1.01
CA ARG A 156 -15.51 -4.90 -0.07
C ARG A 156 -15.29 -3.90 -1.20
N ARG A 157 -14.95 -2.65 -0.89
CA ARG A 157 -14.69 -1.61 -1.90
C ARG A 157 -13.42 -1.90 -2.71
N LEU A 158 -12.37 -2.43 -2.07
CA LEU A 158 -11.16 -2.86 -2.77
C LEU A 158 -11.46 -4.03 -3.72
N ILE A 159 -12.27 -5.00 -3.30
CA ILE A 159 -12.72 -6.08 -4.18
C ILE A 159 -13.54 -5.55 -5.35
N ALA A 160 -14.46 -4.63 -5.12
CA ALA A 160 -15.22 -4.00 -6.20
C ALA A 160 -14.30 -3.32 -7.21
N ALA A 161 -13.39 -2.45 -6.74
CA ALA A 161 -12.46 -1.72 -7.58
C ALA A 161 -11.53 -2.66 -8.37
N ALA A 162 -10.98 -3.70 -7.74
CA ALA A 162 -10.10 -4.68 -8.38
C ALA A 162 -10.78 -5.49 -9.49
N ASN A 163 -12.11 -5.60 -9.45
CA ASN A 163 -12.91 -6.28 -10.48
C ASN A 163 -13.67 -5.30 -11.39
N GLY A 164 -13.37 -4.00 -11.34
CA GLY A 164 -14.01 -2.98 -12.19
C GLY A 164 -15.48 -2.70 -11.86
N LEU A 165 -15.93 -3.03 -10.65
CA LEU A 165 -17.30 -2.84 -10.19
C LEU A 165 -17.44 -1.58 -9.35
N ARG A 166 -18.64 -0.99 -9.36
CA ARG A 166 -19.01 0.04 -8.39
C ARG A 166 -19.24 -0.59 -7.00
N PRO A 167 -19.04 0.15 -5.89
CA PRO A 167 -19.28 -0.36 -4.54
C PRO A 167 -20.71 -0.85 -4.28
N ASP A 168 -21.69 -0.30 -4.99
CA ASP A 168 -23.13 -0.60 -4.88
C ASP A 168 -23.62 -1.62 -5.91
N ASP A 169 -22.73 -2.17 -6.74
CA ASP A 169 -23.10 -3.12 -7.78
C ASP A 169 -23.54 -4.48 -7.17
N PRO A 170 -24.77 -4.97 -7.46
CA PRO A 170 -25.24 -6.28 -6.97
C PRO A 170 -24.34 -7.46 -7.37
N ALA A 171 -23.61 -7.36 -8.48
CA ALA A 171 -22.69 -8.41 -8.95
C ALA A 171 -21.53 -8.67 -7.97
N LEU A 172 -21.22 -7.71 -7.10
CA LEU A 172 -20.16 -7.82 -6.11
C LEU A 172 -20.34 -9.02 -5.17
N GLU A 173 -21.59 -9.37 -4.81
CA GLU A 173 -21.86 -10.54 -3.98
C GLU A 173 -21.44 -11.84 -4.66
N GLY A 174 -21.65 -11.95 -5.98
CA GLY A 174 -21.17 -13.09 -6.76
C GLY A 174 -19.65 -13.19 -6.77
N VAL A 175 -18.96 -12.06 -6.95
CA VAL A 175 -17.49 -11.99 -6.89
C VAL A 175 -16.98 -12.43 -5.51
N ILE A 176 -17.54 -11.89 -4.42
CA ILE A 176 -17.16 -12.25 -3.05
C ILE A 176 -17.51 -13.72 -2.75
N ALA A 177 -18.60 -14.27 -3.28
CA ALA A 177 -18.91 -15.68 -3.08
C ALA A 177 -17.95 -16.62 -3.84
N SER A 178 -17.35 -16.16 -4.94
CA SER A 178 -16.53 -16.98 -5.84
C SER A 178 -15.31 -17.64 -5.16
N ARG A 179 -15.01 -18.85 -5.62
CA ARG A 179 -13.78 -19.61 -5.35
C ARG A 179 -13.02 -19.96 -6.64
N GLU A 180 -13.48 -19.43 -7.78
CA GLU A 180 -12.89 -19.73 -9.07
C GLU A 180 -11.49 -19.13 -9.20
N PRO A 181 -10.52 -19.85 -9.79
CA PRO A 181 -9.20 -19.31 -10.10
C PRO A 181 -9.28 -18.04 -10.95
N GLY A 182 -8.44 -17.05 -10.62
CA GLY A 182 -8.36 -15.78 -11.36
C GLY A 182 -9.39 -14.73 -10.94
N VAL A 183 -10.37 -15.06 -10.09
CA VAL A 183 -11.30 -14.08 -9.52
C VAL A 183 -10.69 -13.45 -8.27
N LEU A 184 -10.52 -12.13 -8.28
CA LEU A 184 -10.00 -11.37 -7.13
C LEU A 184 -11.12 -11.17 -6.10
N SER A 185 -11.43 -12.20 -5.32
CA SER A 185 -12.57 -12.19 -4.39
C SER A 185 -12.20 -11.89 -2.93
N ARG A 186 -10.92 -11.85 -2.59
CA ARG A 186 -10.43 -11.74 -1.20
C ARG A 186 -9.29 -10.73 -1.09
N VAL A 187 -9.19 -10.13 0.09
CA VAL A 187 -8.11 -9.19 0.44
C VAL A 187 -7.57 -9.55 1.82
N ILE A 188 -6.27 -9.42 1.97
CA ILE A 188 -5.57 -9.49 3.25
C ILE A 188 -4.91 -8.12 3.44
N ASN A 189 -5.26 -7.43 4.53
CA ASN A 189 -4.69 -6.13 4.85
C ASN A 189 -3.40 -6.32 5.66
N LEU A 190 -2.30 -5.74 5.20
CA LEU A 190 -0.98 -5.83 5.83
C LEU A 190 -0.33 -4.44 5.88
N GLU A 191 0.54 -4.25 6.86
CA GLU A 191 1.07 -2.93 7.23
C GLU A 191 2.00 -2.33 6.17
N THR A 192 2.75 -3.16 5.44
CA THR A 192 3.74 -2.70 4.46
C THR A 192 3.69 -3.51 3.17
N GLY A 193 4.17 -2.92 2.07
CA GLY A 193 4.30 -3.61 0.79
C GLY A 193 5.20 -4.85 0.86
N SER A 194 6.26 -4.82 1.68
CA SER A 194 7.13 -5.99 1.89
C SER A 194 6.38 -7.15 2.55
N LEU A 195 5.54 -6.88 3.55
CA LEU A 195 4.72 -7.93 4.18
C LEU A 195 3.62 -8.43 3.25
N ALA A 196 3.04 -7.55 2.43
CA ALA A 196 2.05 -7.94 1.42
C ALA A 196 2.64 -8.92 0.39
N VAL A 197 3.83 -8.61 -0.14
CA VAL A 197 4.54 -9.53 -1.04
C VAL A 197 4.91 -10.82 -0.31
N GLU A 198 5.46 -10.74 0.90
CA GLU A 198 5.84 -11.93 1.66
C GLU A 198 4.65 -12.86 1.90
N ALA A 199 3.46 -12.32 2.21
CA ALA A 199 2.24 -13.11 2.30
C ALA A 199 1.87 -13.77 0.96
N ALA A 200 1.98 -13.04 -0.16
CA ALA A 200 1.74 -13.61 -1.48
C ALA A 200 2.72 -14.74 -1.82
N LEU A 201 4.02 -14.57 -1.53
CA LEU A 201 5.05 -15.59 -1.73
C LEU A 201 4.77 -16.83 -0.87
N LYS A 202 4.37 -16.65 0.40
CA LYS A 202 3.95 -17.76 1.27
C LYS A 202 2.74 -18.50 0.71
N MET A 203 1.74 -17.80 0.19
CA MET A 203 0.58 -18.43 -0.46
C MET A 203 0.99 -19.21 -1.72
N MET A 204 1.96 -18.72 -2.50
CA MET A 204 2.51 -19.44 -3.64
C MET A 204 3.24 -20.72 -3.21
N LEU A 205 4.05 -20.64 -2.16
CA LEU A 205 4.83 -21.75 -1.58
C LEU A 205 3.98 -22.78 -0.84
N ALA A 206 2.86 -22.39 -0.23
CA ALA A 206 1.91 -23.29 0.44
C ALA A 206 1.30 -24.32 -0.54
N ARG A 207 1.45 -24.12 -1.86
CA ARG A 207 1.08 -25.11 -2.86
C ARG A 207 2.12 -26.23 -3.03
N PHE A 208 3.32 -26.06 -2.50
CA PHE A 208 4.46 -26.97 -2.61
C PHE A 208 4.85 -27.59 -1.27
N TYR A 209 4.71 -26.81 -0.19
CA TYR A 209 5.03 -27.22 1.17
C TYR A 209 3.78 -27.24 2.04
N SER A 210 3.66 -28.24 2.90
CA SER A 210 2.52 -28.33 3.83
C SER A 210 2.53 -27.15 4.81
N LEU A 211 1.37 -26.53 4.98
CA LEU A 211 1.11 -25.47 5.95
C LEU A 211 -0.06 -25.94 6.82
N ASP A 212 0.13 -25.96 8.14
CA ASP A 212 -0.88 -26.41 9.11
C ASP A 212 -1.50 -27.78 8.78
N CYS A 213 -0.64 -28.75 8.43
CA CYS A 213 -1.02 -30.10 8.00
C CYS A 213 -1.91 -30.17 6.73
N SER A 214 -2.09 -29.05 6.02
CA SER A 214 -2.82 -29.04 4.76
C SER A 214 -1.99 -29.70 3.66
N PRO A 215 -2.61 -30.52 2.79
CA PRO A 215 -1.90 -31.12 1.68
C PRO A 215 -1.46 -30.06 0.66
N ALA A 216 -0.22 -30.18 0.19
CA ALA A 216 0.31 -29.31 -0.84
C ALA A 216 0.07 -29.94 -2.24
N PRO A 217 -0.70 -29.31 -3.14
CA PRO A 217 -1.06 -29.88 -4.45
C PRO A 217 0.15 -30.18 -5.36
N TYR A 218 1.29 -29.54 -5.12
CA TYR A 218 2.53 -29.72 -5.87
C TYR A 218 3.66 -30.28 -4.98
N ALA A 219 3.30 -31.03 -3.94
CA ALA A 219 4.27 -31.69 -3.06
C ALA A 219 5.31 -32.49 -3.87
N GLY A 220 6.60 -32.29 -3.56
CA GLY A 220 7.72 -32.96 -4.23
C GLY A 220 8.19 -32.31 -5.53
N LEU A 221 7.47 -31.31 -6.07
CA LEU A 221 7.97 -30.47 -7.17
C LEU A 221 8.76 -29.29 -6.62
N ILE A 222 9.68 -28.76 -7.43
CA ILE A 222 10.50 -27.60 -7.10
C ILE A 222 9.75 -26.33 -7.55
N PRO A 223 9.44 -25.40 -6.62
CA PRO A 223 8.79 -24.13 -6.97
C PRO A 223 9.74 -23.23 -7.76
N VAL A 224 9.24 -22.68 -8.87
CA VAL A 224 9.95 -21.71 -9.70
C VAL A 224 9.25 -20.35 -9.68
N PHE A 225 9.94 -19.33 -9.17
CA PHE A 225 9.52 -17.94 -9.29
C PHE A 225 10.06 -17.36 -10.59
N LEU A 226 9.16 -16.91 -11.46
CA LEU A 226 9.49 -16.10 -12.62
C LEU A 226 9.50 -14.64 -12.20
N VAL A 227 10.52 -13.89 -12.59
CA VAL A 227 10.63 -12.45 -12.34
C VAL A 227 10.99 -11.72 -13.61
N MET A 228 10.57 -10.46 -13.75
CA MET A 228 10.92 -9.71 -14.95
C MET A 228 12.44 -9.49 -15.01
N ALA A 229 13.03 -9.69 -16.20
CA ALA A 229 14.42 -9.37 -16.41
C ALA A 229 14.65 -7.85 -16.35
N ASP A 230 15.87 -7.42 -16.02
CA ASP A 230 16.36 -6.09 -16.36
C ASP A 230 16.79 -6.03 -17.85
N GLN A 231 17.23 -4.86 -18.30
CA GLN A 231 17.67 -4.65 -19.69
C GLN A 231 18.89 -5.50 -20.09
N ALA A 232 19.64 -6.02 -19.12
CA ALA A 232 20.76 -6.94 -19.34
C ALA A 232 20.33 -8.43 -19.25
N GLY A 233 19.05 -8.71 -19.06
CA GLY A 233 18.52 -10.07 -18.90
C GLY A 233 18.59 -10.59 -17.45
N GLY A 234 19.09 -9.79 -16.51
CA GLY A 234 19.35 -10.15 -15.11
C GLY A 234 18.16 -9.88 -14.18
N LEU A 235 18.38 -10.06 -12.87
CA LEU A 235 17.33 -9.92 -11.85
C LEU A 235 17.31 -8.52 -11.18
N ALA A 236 18.29 -7.66 -11.46
CA ALA A 236 18.61 -6.50 -10.61
C ALA A 236 17.54 -5.40 -10.65
N GLY A 237 16.67 -5.42 -11.66
CA GLY A 237 15.59 -4.45 -11.86
C GLY A 237 14.39 -4.60 -10.91
N ASN A 238 14.18 -5.76 -10.29
CA ASN A 238 12.98 -6.04 -9.48
C ASN A 238 13.07 -5.42 -8.07
N TYR A 239 11.96 -5.07 -7.41
CA TYR A 239 11.99 -4.54 -6.02
C TYR A 239 10.82 -4.97 -5.13
N HIS A 240 10.55 -6.27 -4.98
CA HIS A 240 9.32 -6.72 -4.30
C HIS A 240 9.33 -6.60 -2.76
N GLY A 241 10.12 -5.70 -2.19
CA GLY A 241 10.28 -5.50 -0.76
C GLY A 241 11.63 -5.93 -0.21
N THR A 242 11.74 -5.90 1.12
CA THR A 242 13.02 -6.04 1.84
C THR A 242 13.13 -7.32 2.67
N THR A 243 12.13 -8.22 2.61
CA THR A 243 12.24 -9.53 3.24
C THR A 243 13.23 -10.42 2.49
N VAL A 244 13.81 -11.41 3.18
CA VAL A 244 14.88 -12.26 2.63
C VAL A 244 14.46 -12.94 1.32
N VAL A 245 13.27 -13.55 1.28
CA VAL A 245 12.79 -14.24 0.07
C VAL A 245 12.48 -13.24 -1.05
N ALA A 246 11.83 -12.11 -0.75
CA ALA A 246 11.57 -11.09 -1.76
C ALA A 246 12.87 -10.52 -2.35
N GLN A 247 13.93 -10.39 -1.55
CA GLN A 247 15.23 -9.89 -2.02
C GLN A 247 15.96 -10.86 -2.94
N THR A 248 15.75 -12.18 -2.83
CA THR A 248 16.34 -13.14 -3.79
C THR A 248 15.73 -13.01 -5.18
N LEU A 249 14.49 -12.51 -5.30
CA LEU A 249 13.85 -12.19 -6.57
C LEU A 249 14.53 -11.04 -7.33
N ARG A 250 15.30 -10.18 -6.62
CA ARG A 250 16.15 -9.14 -7.21
C ARG A 250 17.59 -9.61 -7.48
N GLY A 251 17.93 -10.86 -7.14
CA GLY A 251 19.30 -11.37 -7.22
C GLY A 251 20.22 -10.89 -6.09
N LEU A 252 19.67 -10.32 -5.01
CA LEU A 252 20.45 -10.15 -3.78
C LEU A 252 20.70 -11.52 -3.14
N TRP A 253 21.77 -11.61 -2.34
CA TRP A 253 22.16 -12.84 -1.64
C TRP A 253 22.44 -14.04 -2.59
N PRO A 254 23.26 -13.90 -3.64
CA PRO A 254 23.43 -14.93 -4.67
C PRO A 254 23.89 -16.29 -4.13
N GLU A 255 24.74 -16.30 -3.09
CA GLU A 255 25.16 -17.55 -2.45
C GLU A 255 23.99 -18.26 -1.74
N PHE A 256 23.13 -17.49 -1.07
CA PHE A 256 21.93 -18.02 -0.41
C PHE A 256 20.96 -18.58 -1.46
N THR A 257 20.64 -17.80 -2.49
CA THR A 257 19.76 -18.24 -3.59
C THR A 257 20.27 -19.51 -4.27
N ARG A 258 21.58 -19.59 -4.55
CA ARG A 258 22.18 -20.80 -5.12
C ARG A 258 22.03 -22.01 -4.21
N LYS A 259 22.26 -21.87 -2.89
CA LYS A 259 22.05 -22.97 -1.93
C LYS A 259 20.59 -23.44 -1.89
N MET A 260 19.63 -22.52 -2.01
CA MET A 260 18.21 -22.88 -2.07
C MET A 260 17.87 -23.63 -3.36
N ASP A 261 18.46 -23.23 -4.48
CA ASP A 261 18.30 -23.91 -5.78
C ASP A 261 18.94 -25.31 -5.79
N ASP A 262 20.19 -25.40 -5.35
CA ASP A 262 20.95 -26.67 -5.27
C ASP A 262 20.23 -27.71 -4.36
N ALA A 263 19.52 -27.23 -3.33
CA ALA A 263 18.74 -28.07 -2.42
C ALA A 263 17.31 -28.35 -2.91
N GLY A 264 16.89 -27.81 -4.05
CA GLY A 264 15.54 -27.97 -4.59
C GLY A 264 14.44 -27.28 -3.77
N ILE A 265 14.79 -26.24 -2.99
CA ILE A 265 13.84 -25.52 -2.14
C ILE A 265 13.05 -24.47 -2.94
N TYR A 266 13.70 -23.71 -3.80
CA TYR A 266 13.04 -22.93 -4.85
C TYR A 266 14.08 -22.44 -5.85
N ARG A 267 13.61 -22.07 -7.04
CA ARG A 267 14.41 -21.42 -8.06
C ARG A 267 13.82 -20.07 -8.45
N VAL A 268 14.68 -19.12 -8.78
CA VAL A 268 14.31 -17.81 -9.34
C VAL A 268 14.83 -17.73 -10.78
N VAL A 269 13.98 -17.33 -11.71
CA VAL A 269 14.31 -17.23 -13.14
C VAL A 269 13.84 -15.90 -13.71
N SER A 270 14.72 -15.21 -14.42
CA SER A 270 14.35 -14.02 -15.19
C SER A 270 13.57 -14.40 -16.45
N VAL A 271 12.55 -13.60 -16.79
CA VAL A 271 11.84 -13.67 -18.07
C VAL A 271 12.01 -12.37 -18.85
N PRO A 272 12.17 -12.40 -20.19
CA PRO A 272 12.49 -11.19 -20.94
C PRO A 272 11.37 -10.14 -20.90
N ILE A 273 11.77 -8.86 -20.89
CA ILE A 273 10.84 -7.73 -20.89
C ILE A 273 10.08 -7.69 -22.22
N ASN A 274 8.76 -7.52 -22.17
CA ASN A 274 7.89 -7.35 -23.34
C ASN A 274 8.00 -8.47 -24.40
N ASP A 275 8.35 -9.69 -23.99
CA ASP A 275 8.45 -10.85 -24.89
C ASP A 275 7.48 -11.96 -24.48
N ALA A 276 6.32 -11.99 -25.13
CA ALA A 276 5.32 -13.02 -24.89
C ALA A 276 5.77 -14.42 -25.34
N ALA A 277 6.64 -14.52 -26.35
CA ALA A 277 7.14 -15.81 -26.82
C ALA A 277 8.17 -16.38 -25.84
N GLY A 278 9.11 -15.56 -25.39
CA GLY A 278 10.06 -15.91 -24.33
C GLY A 278 9.35 -16.28 -23.01
N PHE A 279 8.31 -15.53 -22.64
CA PHE A 279 7.49 -15.88 -21.47
C PHE A 279 6.80 -17.24 -21.61
N ARG A 280 6.21 -17.53 -22.78
CA ARG A 280 5.59 -18.84 -23.06
C ARG A 280 6.62 -19.97 -22.94
N GLN A 281 7.80 -19.80 -23.53
CA GLN A 281 8.89 -20.77 -23.45
C GLN A 281 9.33 -21.01 -22.00
N ALA A 282 9.44 -19.96 -21.19
CA ALA A 282 9.75 -20.09 -19.77
C ALA A 282 8.68 -20.88 -19.02
N ILE A 283 7.39 -20.62 -19.27
CA ILE A 283 6.28 -21.37 -18.67
C ILE A 283 6.34 -22.85 -19.07
N GLU A 284 6.55 -23.17 -20.35
CA GLU A 284 6.67 -24.55 -20.83
C GLU A 284 7.85 -25.29 -20.16
N THR A 285 9.01 -24.62 -20.10
CA THR A 285 10.23 -25.16 -19.48
C THR A 285 10.02 -25.42 -17.98
N TRP A 286 9.49 -24.44 -17.25
CA TRP A 286 9.40 -24.47 -15.79
C TRP A 286 8.10 -25.08 -15.24
N ASN A 287 7.30 -25.74 -16.10
CA ASN A 287 6.20 -26.61 -15.71
C ASN A 287 6.45 -28.08 -16.09
N THR A 288 7.70 -28.44 -16.41
CA THR A 288 8.12 -29.83 -16.63
C THR A 288 8.81 -30.38 -15.38
N PRO A 289 8.47 -31.60 -14.90
CA PRO A 289 9.11 -32.21 -13.73
C PRO A 289 10.65 -32.21 -13.81
N PRO A 290 11.36 -31.92 -12.71
CA PRO A 290 10.84 -31.77 -11.34
C PRO A 290 10.25 -30.39 -11.01
N TYR A 291 10.11 -29.47 -11.97
CA TYR A 291 9.74 -28.08 -11.72
C TYR A 291 8.24 -27.80 -11.85
N LYS A 292 7.77 -26.79 -11.13
CA LYS A 292 6.44 -26.18 -11.31
C LYS A 292 6.50 -24.69 -10.99
N THR A 293 5.90 -23.85 -11.84
CA THR A 293 5.87 -22.40 -11.61
C THR A 293 5.06 -22.07 -10.36
N ALA A 294 5.71 -21.39 -9.41
CA ALA A 294 5.11 -20.87 -8.19
C ALA A 294 4.47 -19.49 -8.43
N GLY A 295 5.05 -18.66 -9.27
CA GLY A 295 4.43 -17.38 -9.57
C GLY A 295 5.24 -16.59 -10.57
N PHE A 296 4.58 -15.59 -11.13
CA PHE A 296 5.24 -14.55 -11.88
C PHE A 296 5.14 -13.27 -11.06
N CYS A 297 6.28 -12.78 -10.59
CA CYS A 297 6.41 -11.57 -9.78
C CYS A 297 6.95 -10.46 -10.67
N HIS A 298 6.21 -9.35 -10.77
CA HIS A 298 6.55 -8.23 -11.61
C HIS A 298 6.32 -6.92 -10.86
N GLU A 299 7.26 -6.00 -11.07
CA GLU A 299 7.26 -4.60 -10.63
C GLU A 299 8.03 -3.78 -11.66
#